data_AF-A0A921B6Y4-F1
#
_entry.id   AF-A0A921B6Y4-F1
#
_cell.length_a   1.000
_cell.length_b   1.000
_cell.length_c   1.000
_cell.angle_alpha   90.00
_cell.angle_beta   90.00
_cell.angle_gamma   90.00
#
_symmetry.space_group_name_H-M   'P 1'
#
loop_
_entity.id
_entity.type
_entity.pdbx_description
1 polymer ?
#
loop_
_entity_poly.entity_id
_entity_poly.type
_entity_poly.pdbx_seq_one_letter_code
_entity_poly.pdbx_strand_id
1 'polypeptide(L)'
;MYPTGQHRPSPQRSLKLYKLKFVPFSNFLSFTVLICAALVLTQCTNKTSDPSPAPTVVETAQQPDATATIQPAQPTPTAKSKLTSDPIATPFATITSATPKPTIRPPKNLERGGTLRFAVPEGPPHTDPHLTVSSGLLTWGTGQSYSRLFKFDLNNGGPVVVCDLCSSWTLSTPITLNIKLRGDINWQDIPPLNGRTVTAQDIVFSLKRQATNEYPNASLLSSVADFTAIGDSDIVIRLLTPDSEILEKLADSHSRIVAPEVVKANGDLRRGPTIGSGPWITTESQADMTRLIVNPSYYGDIPYLDGLDIQVMPGQGTRVAGMRSKILDVAQADWSLISDATEKFEEIGGQEYQILPQVLR
;
A
#
# COMPACT_ATOMS: atom_id res chain seq x y z
N MET A 1 20.71 59.03 27.09
CA MET A 1 21.51 59.69 26.03
C MET A 1 21.57 58.75 24.84
N TYR A 2 21.34 59.25 23.63
CA TYR A 2 21.59 58.57 22.35
C TYR A 2 23.02 58.95 21.87
N PRO A 3 23.69 58.18 20.98
CA PRO A 3 23.42 58.33 19.55
C PRO A 3 23.43 57.04 18.68
N THR A 4 22.89 57.23 17.48
CA THR A 4 22.99 56.47 16.22
C THR A 4 24.25 55.61 16.00
N GLY A 5 24.24 54.52 15.22
CA GLY A 5 23.22 53.97 14.32
C GLY A 5 23.53 54.19 12.82
N GLN A 6 23.84 53.12 12.07
CA GLN A 6 23.85 53.10 10.60
C GLN A 6 23.40 51.73 10.05
N HIS A 7 22.66 51.75 8.94
CA HIS A 7 22.30 50.56 8.16
C HIS A 7 23.47 50.04 7.29
N ARG A 8 23.47 48.73 7.01
CA ARG A 8 23.85 48.17 5.71
C ARG A 8 22.79 47.15 5.25
N PRO A 9 22.52 47.02 3.94
CA PRO A 9 21.36 46.29 3.43
C PRO A 9 21.56 44.78 3.32
N SER A 10 20.44 44.06 3.22
CA SER A 10 20.37 42.63 2.98
C SER A 10 20.71 42.24 1.52
N PRO A 11 21.41 41.12 1.28
CA PRO A 11 21.57 40.57 -0.06
C PRO A 11 20.30 39.81 -0.49
N GLN A 12 19.47 40.43 -1.32
CA GLN A 12 18.36 39.74 -1.98
C GLN A 12 18.90 38.64 -2.91
N ARG A 13 18.65 37.35 -2.59
CA ARG A 13 18.84 36.25 -3.55
C ARG A 13 17.64 36.18 -4.49
N SER A 14 17.76 36.83 -5.65
CA SER A 14 16.76 36.78 -6.71
C SER A 14 16.61 35.36 -7.27
N LEU A 15 15.44 34.73 -7.12
CA LEU A 15 15.11 33.50 -7.85
C LEU A 15 14.99 33.81 -9.35
N LYS A 16 15.92 33.29 -10.16
CA LYS A 16 15.79 33.29 -11.62
C LYS A 16 14.87 32.15 -12.06
N LEU A 17 13.59 32.48 -12.28
CA LEU A 17 12.64 31.61 -13.00
C LEU A 17 13.18 31.27 -14.39
N TYR A 18 13.73 30.06 -14.55
CA TYR A 18 14.09 29.52 -15.86
C TYR A 18 12.80 29.13 -16.60
N LYS A 19 12.38 29.97 -17.56
CA LYS A 19 11.33 29.61 -18.51
C LYS A 19 11.80 28.46 -19.38
N LEU A 20 11.30 27.24 -19.17
CA LEU A 20 11.40 26.18 -20.16
C LEU A 20 10.71 26.66 -21.45
N LYS A 21 11.44 26.64 -22.56
CA LYS A 21 10.84 26.76 -23.89
C LYS A 21 10.43 25.37 -24.35
N PHE A 22 9.16 25.20 -24.70
CA PHE A 22 8.74 24.08 -25.53
C PHE A 22 9.51 24.11 -26.86
N VAL A 23 9.97 22.94 -27.31
CA VAL A 23 10.48 22.72 -28.67
C VAL A 23 9.60 21.63 -29.29
N PRO A 24 8.86 21.89 -30.38
CA PRO A 24 7.95 20.92 -30.96
C PRO A 24 8.71 19.81 -31.70
N PHE A 25 8.20 18.59 -31.59
CA PHE A 25 8.76 17.39 -32.21
C PHE A 25 8.39 17.35 -33.71
N SER A 26 9.37 17.40 -34.61
CA SER A 26 9.13 17.32 -36.06
C SER A 26 10.37 16.87 -36.84
N ASN A 27 10.13 16.06 -37.87
CA ASN A 27 11.05 15.71 -38.96
C ASN A 27 12.42 15.10 -38.58
N PHE A 28 12.43 13.78 -38.35
CA PHE A 28 13.55 12.92 -38.77
C PHE A 28 13.01 11.78 -39.65
N LEU A 29 13.13 11.95 -40.96
CA LEU A 29 12.81 10.96 -41.99
C LEU A 29 13.83 11.11 -43.12
N SER A 30 14.17 10.00 -43.79
CA SER A 30 15.26 9.88 -44.79
C SER A 30 16.68 9.75 -44.22
N PHE A 31 17.57 9.21 -45.05
CA PHE A 31 18.90 8.64 -44.74
C PHE A 31 18.85 7.40 -43.81
N THR A 32 19.24 6.19 -44.21
CA THR A 32 19.80 5.73 -45.51
C THR A 32 19.37 4.29 -45.82
N VAL A 33 18.93 4.04 -47.06
CA VAL A 33 18.78 2.70 -47.63
C VAL A 33 19.32 2.69 -49.06
N LEU A 34 20.59 2.29 -49.25
CA LEU A 34 21.07 1.58 -50.44
C LEU A 34 22.55 1.13 -50.30
N ILE A 35 22.77 -0.18 -50.12
CA ILE A 35 23.88 -0.91 -50.77
C ILE A 35 23.29 -2.25 -51.22
N CYS A 36 23.18 -2.45 -52.53
CA CYS A 36 22.83 -3.73 -53.15
C CYS A 36 24.03 -4.70 -53.04
N ALA A 37 23.89 -5.98 -52.68
CA ALA A 37 23.07 -7.07 -53.23
C ALA A 37 23.64 -7.71 -54.52
N ALA A 38 24.41 -8.80 -54.36
CA ALA A 38 24.83 -9.84 -55.33
C ALA A 38 25.67 -10.88 -54.55
N LEU A 39 25.69 -12.21 -54.76
CA LEU A 39 24.94 -13.17 -55.60
C LEU A 39 24.46 -14.32 -54.64
N VAL A 40 23.42 -15.18 -54.80
CA VAL A 40 22.86 -15.96 -55.94
C VAL A 40 23.89 -17.01 -56.44
N LEU A 41 23.71 -18.34 -56.49
CA LEU A 41 22.62 -19.30 -56.75
C LEU A 41 22.57 -20.41 -55.64
N THR A 42 21.75 -21.49 -55.60
CA THR A 42 20.97 -22.26 -56.60
C THR A 42 19.84 -23.00 -55.83
N GLN A 43 18.53 -22.83 -56.14
CA GLN A 43 17.62 -23.75 -56.87
C GLN A 43 17.63 -25.26 -56.44
N CYS A 44 16.53 -26.04 -56.49
CA CYS A 44 15.20 -25.81 -57.09
C CYS A 44 14.05 -26.67 -56.51
N THR A 45 12.81 -26.39 -56.93
CA THR A 45 11.58 -27.23 -56.88
C THR A 45 11.03 -27.67 -55.51
N ASN A 46 9.71 -27.84 -55.30
CA ASN A 46 8.57 -27.88 -56.24
C ASN A 46 7.37 -27.03 -55.77
N LYS A 47 6.36 -26.84 -56.64
CA LYS A 47 5.24 -25.89 -56.42
C LYS A 47 3.89 -26.49 -56.84
N THR A 48 2.98 -26.75 -55.89
CA THR A 48 1.57 -27.08 -56.20
C THR A 48 0.60 -26.73 -55.07
N SER A 49 -0.49 -26.04 -55.43
CA SER A 49 -1.84 -26.03 -54.80
C SER A 49 -2.00 -26.02 -53.26
N ASP A 50 -2.46 -24.87 -52.74
CA ASP A 50 -3.43 -24.81 -51.63
C ASP A 50 -4.72 -25.59 -51.98
N PRO A 51 -5.42 -26.14 -50.97
CA PRO A 51 -6.70 -25.51 -50.62
C PRO A 51 -6.93 -25.36 -49.10
N SER A 52 -7.60 -24.28 -48.72
CA SER A 52 -8.10 -24.03 -47.36
C SER A 52 -9.29 -24.94 -46.99
N PRO A 53 -9.33 -25.45 -45.73
CA PRO A 53 -10.60 -25.73 -45.05
C PRO A 53 -10.74 -25.00 -43.69
N ALA A 54 -11.98 -24.71 -43.32
CA ALA A 54 -12.39 -24.28 -41.98
C ALA A 54 -12.61 -25.52 -41.05
N PRO A 55 -12.97 -25.37 -39.75
CA PRO A 55 -12.49 -26.27 -38.69
C PRO A 55 -13.31 -27.55 -38.40
N THR A 56 -12.61 -28.58 -37.90
CA THR A 56 -13.11 -29.89 -37.39
C THR A 56 -12.29 -30.27 -36.13
N VAL A 57 -12.75 -30.49 -34.89
CA VAL A 57 -14.08 -30.77 -34.26
C VAL A 57 -14.52 -32.24 -34.42
N VAL A 58 -14.32 -33.19 -33.48
CA VAL A 58 -13.82 -33.17 -32.07
C VAL A 58 -13.17 -34.52 -31.70
N GLU A 59 -12.20 -34.57 -30.75
CA GLU A 59 -12.14 -35.66 -29.74
C GLU A 59 -11.82 -35.08 -28.34
N THR A 60 -12.46 -35.60 -27.29
CA THR A 60 -12.49 -34.99 -25.94
C THR A 60 -12.22 -36.02 -24.85
N ALA A 61 -11.24 -35.77 -23.99
CA ALA A 61 -11.07 -36.53 -22.75
C ALA A 61 -12.19 -36.18 -21.75
N GLN A 62 -12.88 -37.19 -21.23
CA GLN A 62 -14.09 -37.00 -20.43
C GLN A 62 -13.80 -36.51 -19.00
N GLN A 63 -14.55 -35.51 -18.56
CA GLN A 63 -14.71 -35.14 -17.16
C GLN A 63 -16.01 -35.76 -16.61
N PRO A 64 -16.01 -36.48 -15.48
CA PRO A 64 -17.25 -36.96 -14.86
C PRO A 64 -18.02 -35.83 -14.16
N ASP A 65 -19.33 -35.74 -14.40
CA ASP A 65 -20.25 -34.89 -13.64
C ASP A 65 -20.51 -35.42 -12.23
N ALA A 66 -20.81 -34.50 -11.30
CA ALA A 66 -21.31 -34.83 -9.96
C ALA A 66 -22.37 -33.82 -9.49
N THR A 67 -23.64 -34.07 -9.82
CA THR A 67 -24.80 -33.38 -9.22
C THR A 67 -25.84 -34.40 -8.75
N ALA A 68 -25.85 -34.72 -7.46
CA ALA A 68 -26.94 -35.49 -6.83
C ALA A 68 -27.01 -35.28 -5.31
N THR A 69 -28.06 -34.60 -4.86
CA THR A 69 -28.89 -34.87 -3.68
C THR A 69 -28.24 -35.09 -2.30
N ILE A 70 -28.53 -34.17 -1.36
CA ILE A 70 -28.33 -34.35 0.08
C ILE A 70 -29.41 -35.29 0.66
N GLN A 71 -29.03 -36.25 1.52
CA GLN A 71 -29.96 -37.01 2.36
C GLN A 71 -29.41 -37.13 3.81
N PRO A 72 -30.25 -37.10 4.87
CA PRO A 72 -29.75 -36.92 6.25
C PRO A 72 -29.03 -38.14 6.85
N ALA A 73 -28.04 -37.89 7.70
CA ALA A 73 -27.38 -38.92 8.49
C ALA A 73 -28.26 -39.40 9.66
N GLN A 74 -28.47 -40.71 9.78
CA GLN A 74 -29.07 -41.34 10.97
C GLN A 74 -28.03 -41.56 12.09
N PRO A 75 -28.43 -41.53 13.37
CA PRO A 75 -27.51 -41.69 14.49
C PRO A 75 -27.06 -43.15 14.68
N THR A 76 -25.79 -43.33 15.05
CA THR A 76 -25.19 -44.61 15.47
C THR A 76 -24.89 -44.55 16.98
N PRO A 77 -25.12 -45.62 17.77
CA PRO A 77 -25.47 -45.47 19.18
C PRO A 77 -24.32 -45.23 20.17
N THR A 78 -24.65 -44.56 21.28
CA THR A 78 -23.75 -44.16 22.37
C THR A 78 -23.16 -45.34 23.15
N ALA A 79 -21.85 -45.56 23.04
CA ALA A 79 -21.09 -46.39 23.98
C ALA A 79 -20.78 -45.60 25.27
N LYS A 80 -21.31 -46.04 26.42
CA LYS A 80 -21.00 -45.44 27.72
C LYS A 80 -19.61 -45.88 28.20
N SER A 81 -18.61 -45.01 28.08
CA SER A 81 -17.33 -45.19 28.79
C SER A 81 -17.40 -44.67 30.23
N LYS A 82 -16.50 -45.16 31.09
CA LYS A 82 -16.56 -45.04 32.55
C LYS A 82 -15.58 -43.96 33.03
N LEU A 83 -16.07 -43.00 33.82
CA LEU A 83 -15.21 -42.00 34.49
C LEU A 83 -14.45 -42.64 35.66
N THR A 84 -13.12 -42.60 35.61
CA THR A 84 -12.22 -42.99 36.71
C THR A 84 -10.88 -42.26 36.60
N SER A 85 -10.25 -41.97 37.75
CA SER A 85 -8.97 -41.26 37.98
C SER A 85 -8.98 -39.74 37.73
N ASP A 86 -8.42 -39.03 38.71
CA ASP A 86 -8.38 -37.57 38.85
C ASP A 86 -7.22 -36.93 38.05
N PRO A 87 -7.28 -35.63 37.70
CA PRO A 87 -6.23 -34.97 36.94
C PRO A 87 -4.95 -34.80 37.77
N ILE A 88 -3.91 -35.55 37.41
CA ILE A 88 -2.55 -35.32 37.90
C ILE A 88 -2.04 -33.99 37.32
N ALA A 89 -1.84 -33.00 38.19
CA ALA A 89 -1.34 -31.69 37.78
C ALA A 89 0.07 -31.79 37.19
N THR A 90 0.21 -31.48 35.90
CA THR A 90 1.52 -31.32 35.27
C THR A 90 2.17 -30.04 35.80
N PRO A 91 3.43 -30.06 36.30
CA PRO A 91 4.09 -28.85 36.74
C PRO A 91 4.30 -27.90 35.56
N PHE A 92 3.90 -26.63 35.72
CA PHE A 92 4.17 -25.59 34.73
C PHE A 92 5.68 -25.45 34.52
N ALA A 93 6.11 -25.36 33.26
CA ALA A 93 7.50 -25.12 32.93
C ALA A 93 7.95 -23.76 33.50
N THR A 94 9.09 -23.74 34.20
CA THR A 94 9.69 -22.51 34.73
C THR A 94 9.95 -21.53 33.59
N ILE A 95 9.34 -20.34 33.66
CA ILE A 95 9.51 -19.32 32.64
C ILE A 95 10.96 -18.82 32.70
N THR A 96 11.78 -19.26 31.75
CA THR A 96 13.15 -18.74 31.61
C THR A 96 13.04 -17.25 31.29
N SER A 97 13.73 -16.40 32.07
CA SER A 97 13.65 -14.95 31.92
C SER A 97 14.06 -14.55 30.49
N ALA A 98 13.14 -13.95 29.75
CA ALA A 98 13.39 -13.53 28.39
C ALA A 98 14.39 -12.37 28.39
N THR A 99 15.53 -12.56 27.71
CA THR A 99 16.56 -11.53 27.52
C THR A 99 15.90 -10.26 26.96
N PRO A 100 16.12 -9.07 27.57
CA PRO A 100 15.42 -7.86 27.15
C PRO A 100 15.74 -7.53 25.69
N LYS A 101 14.73 -7.62 24.83
CA LYS A 101 14.84 -7.32 23.39
C LYS A 101 15.41 -5.89 23.23
N PRO A 102 16.49 -5.70 22.44
CA PRO A 102 17.12 -4.39 22.32
C PRO A 102 16.10 -3.37 21.80
N THR A 103 15.83 -2.35 22.61
CA THR A 103 14.97 -1.24 22.21
C THR A 103 15.76 -0.38 21.23
N ILE A 104 15.62 -0.65 19.94
CA ILE A 104 16.24 0.17 18.89
C ILE A 104 15.67 1.58 18.98
N ARG A 105 16.45 2.49 19.59
CA ARG A 105 16.11 3.91 19.68
C ARG A 105 16.59 4.60 18.39
N PRO A 106 15.80 5.52 17.79
CA PRO A 106 16.30 6.33 16.69
C PRO A 106 17.57 7.11 17.11
N PRO A 107 18.52 7.35 16.19
CA PRO A 107 19.75 8.07 16.51
C PRO A 107 19.43 9.49 16.99
N LYS A 108 20.25 10.02 17.92
CA LYS A 108 20.02 11.33 18.55
C LYS A 108 20.12 12.53 17.61
N ASN A 109 20.60 12.30 16.39
CA ASN A 109 20.84 13.27 15.33
C ASN A 109 20.14 12.84 14.04
N LEU A 110 18.84 12.53 14.10
CA LEU A 110 18.00 12.41 12.90
C LEU A 110 17.94 13.77 12.19
N GLU A 111 18.76 13.94 11.16
CA GLU A 111 18.62 15.03 10.19
C GLU A 111 17.42 14.76 9.28
N ARG A 112 16.72 15.83 8.89
CA ARG A 112 15.54 15.76 8.01
C ARG A 112 15.97 15.85 6.55
N GLY A 113 15.46 14.94 5.74
CA GLY A 113 15.51 14.98 4.28
C GLY A 113 16.01 13.69 3.64
N GLY A 114 16.17 13.73 2.32
CA GLY A 114 16.61 12.60 1.50
C GLY A 114 15.47 11.65 1.09
N THR A 115 15.79 10.73 0.18
CA THR A 115 14.83 9.80 -0.42
C THR A 115 15.19 8.36 -0.05
N LEU A 116 14.25 7.63 0.56
CA LEU A 116 14.42 6.20 0.84
C LEU A 116 14.15 5.41 -0.45
N ARG A 117 15.18 4.75 -0.98
CA ARG A 117 15.09 3.93 -2.20
C ARG A 117 14.89 2.48 -1.79
N PHE A 118 13.78 1.86 -2.18
CA PHE A 118 13.53 0.47 -1.79
C PHE A 118 12.91 -0.41 -2.86
N ALA A 119 13.23 -1.70 -2.82
CA ALA A 119 12.80 -2.65 -3.84
C ALA A 119 11.86 -3.75 -3.34
N VAL A 120 10.80 -3.97 -4.11
CA VAL A 120 9.76 -5.00 -3.91
C VAL A 120 9.78 -6.03 -5.04
N PRO A 121 9.27 -7.26 -4.84
CA PRO A 121 9.20 -8.26 -5.89
C PRO A 121 8.10 -7.99 -6.94
N GLU A 122 7.04 -7.29 -6.55
CA GLU A 122 5.82 -7.08 -7.34
C GLU A 122 5.26 -5.68 -7.09
N GLY A 123 4.73 -5.05 -8.14
CA GLY A 123 4.10 -3.73 -8.08
C GLY A 123 2.59 -3.79 -7.85
N PRO A 124 1.94 -2.63 -7.70
CA PRO A 124 0.48 -2.54 -7.72
C PRO A 124 -0.07 -2.87 -9.13
N PRO A 125 -1.12 -3.71 -9.28
CA PRO A 125 -1.73 -3.97 -10.60
C PRO A 125 -2.48 -2.74 -11.14
N HIS A 126 -2.85 -1.81 -10.26
CA HIS A 126 -3.50 -0.54 -10.53
C HIS A 126 -3.51 0.31 -9.24
N THR A 127 -3.91 1.58 -9.29
CA THR A 127 -3.80 2.51 -8.13
C THR A 127 -5.05 2.64 -7.22
N ASP A 128 -6.10 1.83 -7.44
CA ASP A 128 -7.31 1.82 -6.61
C ASP A 128 -7.20 0.94 -5.36
N PRO A 129 -7.29 1.49 -4.13
CA PRO A 129 -7.12 0.71 -2.90
C PRO A 129 -8.31 -0.18 -2.52
N HIS A 130 -9.50 0.02 -3.09
CA HIS A 130 -10.67 -0.82 -2.79
C HIS A 130 -10.84 -2.00 -3.76
N LEU A 131 -10.18 -1.94 -4.92
CA LEU A 131 -10.32 -2.93 -5.99
C LEU A 131 -9.16 -3.94 -6.06
N THR A 132 -8.26 -3.96 -5.07
CA THR A 132 -7.19 -4.96 -4.96
C THR A 132 -6.87 -5.32 -3.50
N VAL A 133 -6.21 -6.47 -3.34
CA VAL A 133 -5.59 -6.96 -2.10
C VAL A 133 -4.06 -6.86 -2.14
N SER A 134 -3.49 -6.22 -3.17
CA SER A 134 -2.03 -6.19 -3.36
C SER A 134 -1.32 -5.33 -2.32
N SER A 135 -0.47 -5.95 -1.51
CA SER A 135 0.51 -5.28 -0.63
C SER A 135 1.45 -4.34 -1.40
N GLY A 136 1.66 -4.57 -2.70
CA GLY A 136 2.40 -3.66 -3.59
C GLY A 136 1.72 -2.30 -3.76
N LEU A 137 0.39 -2.23 -3.63
CA LEU A 137 -0.35 -0.97 -3.50
C LEU A 137 -0.39 -0.54 -2.03
N LEU A 138 -0.85 -1.44 -1.15
CA LEU A 138 -1.38 -1.11 0.17
C LEU A 138 -0.33 -0.94 1.27
N THR A 139 0.89 -1.42 1.05
CA THR A 139 2.03 -1.25 1.99
C THR A 139 3.19 -0.55 1.31
N TRP A 140 3.40 -0.83 0.02
CA TRP A 140 4.62 -0.48 -0.72
C TRP A 140 4.35 0.31 -2.00
N GLY A 141 3.33 1.17 -2.01
CA GLY A 141 2.96 1.93 -3.20
C GLY A 141 2.06 3.11 -2.90
N THR A 142 1.20 3.46 -3.86
CA THR A 142 0.33 4.65 -3.80
C THR A 142 -0.66 4.63 -2.61
N GLY A 143 -0.83 3.49 -1.96
CA GLY A 143 -1.57 3.36 -0.70
C GLY A 143 -1.05 4.29 0.40
N GLN A 144 0.25 4.61 0.41
CA GLN A 144 0.87 5.47 1.41
C GLN A 144 0.37 6.93 1.36
N SER A 145 -0.34 7.30 0.29
CA SER A 145 -0.97 8.62 0.13
C SER A 145 -2.34 8.75 0.79
N TYR A 146 -2.98 7.64 1.18
CA TYR A 146 -4.32 7.64 1.81
C TYR A 146 -4.25 7.34 3.31
N SER A 147 -4.97 8.13 4.10
CA SER A 147 -5.27 7.84 5.50
C SER A 147 -6.47 6.89 5.66
N ARG A 148 -6.72 6.46 6.90
CA ARG A 148 -7.82 5.56 7.30
C ARG A 148 -8.63 6.20 8.43
N LEU A 149 -9.78 5.65 8.80
CA LEU A 149 -10.53 6.20 9.94
C LEU A 149 -9.78 5.93 11.27
N PHE A 150 -9.23 4.74 11.39
CA PHE A 150 -8.32 4.29 12.44
C PHE A 150 -6.99 3.81 11.86
N LYS A 151 -5.98 3.57 12.70
CA LYS A 151 -4.72 2.93 12.31
C LYS A 151 -4.16 2.10 13.47
N PHE A 152 -3.32 1.12 13.13
CA PHE A 152 -2.52 0.42 14.13
C PHE A 152 -1.29 1.26 14.49
N ASP A 153 -1.15 1.62 15.76
CA ASP A 153 0.14 2.01 16.32
C ASP A 153 0.92 0.75 16.74
N LEU A 154 2.22 0.75 16.49
CA LEU A 154 3.15 -0.35 16.77
C LEU A 154 4.18 0.00 17.85
N ASN A 155 4.13 1.23 18.40
CA ASN A 155 5.14 1.74 19.33
C ASN A 155 5.14 1.02 20.68
N ASN A 156 3.98 0.55 21.15
CA ASN A 156 3.75 0.11 22.53
C ASN A 156 3.79 -1.42 22.71
N GLY A 157 4.61 -2.12 21.91
CA GLY A 157 4.87 -3.56 22.06
C GLY A 157 3.86 -4.50 21.37
N GLY A 158 2.83 -3.97 20.72
CA GLY A 158 1.87 -4.69 19.90
C GLY A 158 1.02 -3.74 19.04
N PRO A 159 0.25 -4.26 18.07
CA PRO A 159 -0.65 -3.46 17.25
C PRO A 159 -1.86 -3.00 18.07
N VAL A 160 -1.88 -1.72 18.43
CA VAL A 160 -3.00 -1.08 19.14
C VAL A 160 -3.77 -0.21 18.16
N VAL A 161 -5.09 -0.39 18.07
CA VAL A 161 -5.92 0.48 17.23
C VAL A 161 -6.06 1.86 17.87
N VAL A 162 -5.67 2.90 17.13
CA VAL A 162 -5.79 4.31 17.51
C VAL A 162 -6.52 5.08 16.41
N CYS A 163 -7.07 6.25 16.74
CA CYS A 163 -7.62 7.15 15.72
C CYS A 163 -6.55 7.59 14.71
N ASP A 164 -6.97 7.76 13.45
CA ASP A 164 -6.15 8.40 12.42
C ASP A 164 -6.84 9.68 11.93
N LEU A 165 -8.00 9.55 11.28
CA LEU A 165 -8.85 10.68 10.88
C LEU A 165 -9.89 11.08 11.97
N CYS A 166 -10.03 10.29 13.04
CA CYS A 166 -10.89 10.64 14.18
C CYS A 166 -10.18 11.42 15.30
N SER A 167 -10.94 12.20 16.07
CA SER A 167 -10.52 12.78 17.35
C SER A 167 -10.94 11.89 18.53
N SER A 168 -12.08 11.21 18.40
CA SER A 168 -12.69 10.38 19.44
C SER A 168 -13.76 9.45 18.86
N TRP A 169 -14.04 8.35 19.54
CA TRP A 169 -15.14 7.43 19.21
C TRP A 169 -15.81 6.91 20.49
N THR A 170 -17.06 6.46 20.38
CA THR A 170 -17.81 5.82 21.47
C THR A 170 -18.72 4.72 20.93
N LEU A 171 -18.72 3.56 21.58
CA LEU A 171 -19.68 2.48 21.33
C LEU A 171 -20.91 2.70 22.24
N SER A 172 -21.93 3.43 21.75
CA SER A 172 -23.10 3.83 22.58
C SER A 172 -24.11 2.71 22.76
N THR A 173 -24.11 1.73 21.86
CA THR A 173 -24.78 0.42 22.02
C THR A 173 -23.85 -0.66 21.46
N PRO A 174 -24.03 -1.96 21.77
CA PRO A 174 -23.24 -3.05 21.20
C PRO A 174 -23.21 -3.11 19.65
N ILE A 175 -24.06 -2.35 18.96
CA ILE A 175 -24.15 -2.26 17.49
C ILE A 175 -24.14 -0.81 16.98
N THR A 176 -23.67 0.17 17.77
CA THR A 176 -23.67 1.60 17.38
C THR A 176 -22.39 2.30 17.79
N LEU A 177 -21.53 2.54 16.81
CA LEU A 177 -20.24 3.20 16.95
C LEU A 177 -20.35 4.64 16.41
N ASN A 178 -20.27 5.61 17.31
CA ASN A 178 -20.27 7.04 16.98
C ASN A 178 -18.82 7.53 16.95
N ILE A 179 -18.43 8.24 15.90
CA ILE A 179 -17.06 8.67 15.64
C ILE A 179 -17.08 10.16 15.33
N LYS A 180 -16.18 10.92 15.95
CA LYS A 180 -15.97 12.34 15.64
C LYS A 180 -14.64 12.50 14.91
N LEU A 181 -14.66 13.23 13.79
CA LEU A 181 -13.48 13.58 13.01
C LEU A 181 -12.67 14.69 13.70
N ARG A 182 -11.39 14.78 13.34
CA ARG A 182 -10.59 15.96 13.68
C ARG A 182 -10.94 17.12 12.74
N GLY A 183 -10.73 18.37 13.21
CA GLY A 183 -10.99 19.58 12.42
C GLY A 183 -9.80 20.10 11.60
N ASP A 184 -8.68 19.39 11.60
CA ASP A 184 -7.39 19.81 11.01
C ASP A 184 -6.95 18.95 9.82
N ILE A 185 -7.88 18.18 9.24
CA ILE A 185 -7.61 17.22 8.16
C ILE A 185 -8.06 17.81 6.83
N ASN A 186 -7.10 17.97 5.92
CA ASN A 186 -7.34 18.36 4.55
C ASN A 186 -6.92 17.25 3.59
N TRP A 187 -7.56 17.20 2.42
CA TRP A 187 -7.04 16.49 1.26
C TRP A 187 -5.76 17.18 0.77
N GLN A 188 -4.92 16.46 0.03
CA GLN A 188 -3.73 17.02 -0.60
C GLN A 188 -4.09 18.16 -1.58
N ASP A 189 -3.22 19.15 -1.71
CA ASP A 189 -3.44 20.33 -2.57
C ASP A 189 -3.20 20.00 -4.06
N ILE A 190 -4.10 19.20 -4.60
CA ILE A 190 -4.06 18.64 -5.95
C ILE A 190 -5.49 18.71 -6.54
N PRO A 191 -5.68 19.22 -7.78
CA PRO A 191 -6.98 19.20 -8.43
C PRO A 191 -7.53 17.76 -8.58
N PRO A 192 -8.82 17.50 -8.33
CA PRO A 192 -9.91 18.46 -8.12
C PRO A 192 -10.11 18.91 -6.65
N LEU A 193 -9.34 18.39 -5.70
CA LEU A 193 -9.61 18.58 -4.26
C LEU A 193 -9.02 19.88 -3.70
N ASN A 194 -7.91 20.36 -4.27
CA ASN A 194 -7.30 21.68 -4.00
C ASN A 194 -7.22 22.02 -2.50
N GLY A 195 -6.76 21.08 -1.68
CA GLY A 195 -6.51 21.32 -0.26
C GLY A 195 -7.77 21.42 0.60
N ARG A 196 -8.98 21.08 0.11
CA ARG A 196 -10.21 21.17 0.90
C ARG A 196 -10.19 20.26 2.13
N THR A 197 -10.92 20.67 3.18
CA THR A 197 -11.14 19.86 4.38
C THR A 197 -11.81 18.51 4.05
N VAL A 198 -11.41 17.45 4.75
CA VAL A 198 -12.03 16.12 4.69
C VAL A 198 -13.27 16.11 5.59
N THR A 199 -14.41 15.63 5.10
CA THR A 199 -15.67 15.65 5.87
C THR A 199 -16.25 14.26 6.10
N ALA A 200 -17.18 14.15 7.06
CA ALA A 200 -17.88 12.91 7.39
C ALA A 200 -18.56 12.26 6.16
N GLN A 201 -19.06 13.07 5.22
CA GLN A 201 -19.64 12.61 3.97
C GLN A 201 -18.59 11.94 3.04
N ASP A 202 -17.34 12.40 3.04
CA ASP A 202 -16.25 11.73 2.31
C ASP A 202 -15.97 10.34 2.89
N ILE A 203 -15.84 10.26 4.22
CA ILE A 203 -15.56 8.99 4.92
C ILE A 203 -16.68 7.99 4.65
N VAL A 204 -17.94 8.43 4.78
CA VAL A 204 -19.14 7.62 4.55
C VAL A 204 -19.26 7.19 3.09
N PHE A 205 -18.94 8.06 2.12
CA PHE A 205 -18.85 7.68 0.72
C PHE A 205 -17.80 6.59 0.50
N SER A 206 -16.60 6.77 1.06
CA SER A 206 -15.49 5.82 0.87
C SER A 206 -15.77 4.45 1.47
N LEU A 207 -16.33 4.39 2.69
CA LEU A 207 -16.66 3.12 3.34
C LEU A 207 -17.85 2.43 2.67
N LYS A 208 -18.87 3.18 2.20
CA LYS A 208 -19.96 2.61 1.39
C LYS A 208 -19.47 2.11 0.03
N ARG A 209 -18.50 2.78 -0.59
CA ARG A 209 -17.84 2.30 -1.81
C ARG A 209 -17.14 0.96 -1.56
N GLN A 210 -16.31 0.88 -0.53
CA GLN A 210 -15.58 -0.34 -0.16
C GLN A 210 -16.53 -1.52 0.14
N ALA A 211 -17.64 -1.28 0.81
CA ALA A 211 -18.65 -2.28 1.16
C ALA A 211 -19.56 -2.73 -0.02
N THR A 212 -19.25 -2.34 -1.26
CA THR A 212 -19.96 -2.81 -2.47
C THR A 212 -19.62 -4.27 -2.72
N ASN A 213 -20.60 -5.18 -2.67
CA ASN A 213 -20.39 -6.65 -2.66
C ASN A 213 -19.43 -7.21 -3.73
N GLU A 214 -19.37 -6.57 -4.90
CA GLU A 214 -18.52 -6.96 -6.03
C GLU A 214 -17.03 -6.59 -5.84
N TYR A 215 -16.69 -5.83 -4.80
CA TYR A 215 -15.32 -5.38 -4.50
C TYR A 215 -14.61 -6.42 -3.60
N PRO A 216 -13.32 -6.73 -3.85
CA PRO A 216 -12.61 -7.80 -3.13
C PRO A 216 -12.51 -7.58 -1.61
N ASN A 217 -12.60 -6.32 -1.16
CA ASN A 217 -12.43 -5.91 0.22
C ASN A 217 -13.76 -5.65 0.95
N ALA A 218 -14.91 -5.94 0.32
CA ALA A 218 -16.24 -5.65 0.88
C ALA A 218 -16.59 -6.53 2.08
N SER A 219 -16.14 -7.80 2.07
CA SER A 219 -16.34 -8.76 3.15
C SER A 219 -15.77 -8.28 4.50
N LEU A 220 -14.74 -7.44 4.48
CA LEU A 220 -14.12 -6.83 5.67
C LEU A 220 -15.10 -5.94 6.46
N LEU A 221 -16.10 -5.37 5.78
CA LEU A 221 -17.13 -4.50 6.37
C LEU A 221 -18.52 -5.16 6.41
N SER A 222 -18.60 -6.48 6.18
CA SER A 222 -19.87 -7.24 6.10
C SER A 222 -20.70 -7.26 7.38
N SER A 223 -20.12 -6.92 8.54
CA SER A 223 -20.84 -6.74 9.80
C SER A 223 -21.55 -5.38 9.92
N VAL A 224 -21.28 -4.44 9.02
CA VAL A 224 -21.88 -3.09 9.03
C VAL A 224 -23.22 -3.09 8.30
N ALA A 225 -24.23 -2.52 8.95
CA ALA A 225 -25.59 -2.35 8.43
C ALA A 225 -25.83 -0.98 7.79
N ASP A 226 -25.13 0.07 8.24
CA ASP A 226 -25.11 1.40 7.61
C ASP A 226 -23.92 2.26 8.09
N PHE A 227 -23.51 3.20 7.24
CA PHE A 227 -22.62 4.33 7.55
C PHE A 227 -23.39 5.65 7.33
N THR A 228 -23.64 6.43 8.37
CA THR A 228 -24.35 7.71 8.30
C THR A 228 -23.44 8.87 8.72
N ALA A 229 -23.48 9.98 7.98
CA ALA A 229 -22.82 11.24 8.34
C ALA A 229 -23.85 12.19 8.99
N ILE A 230 -23.45 12.87 10.07
CA ILE A 230 -24.25 13.85 10.81
C ILE A 230 -23.49 15.17 10.78
N GLY A 231 -23.87 16.05 9.86
CA GLY A 231 -23.06 17.20 9.49
C GLY A 231 -21.70 16.78 8.93
N ASP A 232 -20.70 17.64 9.07
CA ASP A 232 -19.40 17.47 8.41
C ASP A 232 -18.35 16.77 9.30
N SER A 233 -18.61 16.61 10.59
CA SER A 233 -17.62 16.15 11.58
C SER A 233 -17.98 14.86 12.33
N ASP A 234 -19.20 14.36 12.26
CA ASP A 234 -19.66 13.25 13.10
C ASP A 234 -20.25 12.12 12.24
N ILE A 235 -19.90 10.88 12.56
CA ILE A 235 -20.23 9.67 11.81
C ILE A 235 -20.88 8.66 12.77
N VAL A 236 -21.94 8.00 12.33
CA VAL A 236 -22.55 6.86 13.02
C VAL A 236 -22.42 5.62 12.14
N ILE A 237 -21.73 4.61 12.65
CA ILE A 237 -21.62 3.28 12.04
C ILE A 237 -22.53 2.35 12.84
N ARG A 238 -23.53 1.77 12.18
CA ARG A 238 -24.48 0.84 12.78
C ARG A 238 -24.19 -0.57 12.28
N LEU A 239 -24.08 -1.53 13.19
CA LEU A 239 -23.76 -2.92 12.87
C LEU A 239 -25.03 -3.77 12.72
N LEU A 240 -24.91 -4.92 12.05
CA LEU A 240 -25.93 -5.97 11.97
C LEU A 240 -25.95 -6.79 13.28
N THR A 241 -24.78 -7.07 13.82
CA THR A 241 -24.52 -7.82 15.05
C THR A 241 -23.37 -7.15 15.80
N PRO A 242 -23.18 -7.40 17.12
CA PRO A 242 -21.96 -7.00 17.80
C PRO A 242 -20.73 -7.60 17.12
N ASP A 243 -19.74 -6.77 16.84
CA ASP A 243 -18.47 -7.14 16.22
C ASP A 243 -17.33 -6.54 17.05
N SER A 244 -16.53 -7.40 17.69
CA SER A 244 -15.41 -7.00 18.54
C SER A 244 -14.21 -6.48 17.77
N GLU A 245 -14.13 -6.76 16.46
CA GLU A 245 -12.99 -6.43 15.59
C GLU A 245 -13.29 -5.23 14.68
N ILE A 246 -14.40 -4.52 14.90
CA ILE A 246 -14.84 -3.42 14.02
C ILE A 246 -13.81 -2.30 13.90
N LEU A 247 -13.03 -2.05 14.96
CA LEU A 247 -12.00 -1.01 14.96
C LEU A 247 -10.78 -1.45 14.14
N GLU A 248 -10.38 -2.71 14.27
CA GLU A 248 -9.34 -3.37 13.48
C GLU A 248 -9.73 -3.39 11.99
N LYS A 249 -10.98 -3.73 11.66
CA LYS A 249 -11.53 -3.72 10.30
C LYS A 249 -11.53 -2.31 9.68
N LEU A 250 -11.77 -1.27 10.48
CA LEU A 250 -11.68 0.14 10.06
C LEU A 250 -10.24 0.71 10.13
N ALA A 251 -9.30 0.01 10.76
CA ALA A 251 -7.87 0.34 10.83
C ALA A 251 -7.03 -0.38 9.77
N ASP A 252 -7.59 -1.41 9.14
CA ASP A 252 -6.93 -2.23 8.14
C ASP A 252 -6.49 -1.45 6.90
N SER A 253 -5.41 -1.91 6.25
CA SER A 253 -4.83 -1.27 5.08
C SER A 253 -5.78 -1.15 3.87
N HIS A 254 -6.76 -2.04 3.73
CA HIS A 254 -7.76 -2.00 2.66
C HIS A 254 -8.82 -0.91 2.93
N SER A 255 -9.04 -0.53 4.20
CA SER A 255 -10.07 0.43 4.65
C SER A 255 -9.67 1.91 4.50
N ARG A 256 -8.97 2.22 3.41
CA ARG A 256 -8.49 3.56 3.06
C ARG A 256 -9.61 4.50 2.63
N ILE A 257 -9.44 5.78 2.96
CA ILE A 257 -10.41 6.82 2.62
C ILE A 257 -10.04 7.48 1.28
N VAL A 258 -10.97 7.46 0.33
CA VAL A 258 -10.83 8.03 -1.02
C VAL A 258 -11.90 9.10 -1.29
N ALA A 259 -11.53 10.18 -1.98
CA ALA A 259 -12.43 11.31 -2.20
C ALA A 259 -13.47 11.05 -3.31
N PRO A 260 -14.74 11.47 -3.11
CA PRO A 260 -15.81 11.22 -4.08
C PRO A 260 -15.60 11.88 -5.44
N GLU A 261 -14.95 13.04 -5.53
CA GLU A 261 -14.71 13.75 -6.79
C GLU A 261 -13.74 12.98 -7.70
N VAL A 262 -12.69 12.39 -7.12
CA VAL A 262 -11.66 11.65 -7.87
C VAL A 262 -12.24 10.34 -8.40
N VAL A 263 -13.02 9.62 -7.58
CA VAL A 263 -13.74 8.41 -8.02
C VAL A 263 -14.77 8.76 -9.12
N LYS A 264 -15.54 9.84 -8.96
CA LYS A 264 -16.56 10.25 -9.95
C LYS A 264 -15.97 10.70 -11.29
N ALA A 265 -14.76 11.24 -11.30
CA ALA A 265 -14.10 11.70 -12.53
C ALA A 265 -13.78 10.55 -13.50
N ASN A 266 -13.38 9.37 -12.98
CA ASN A 266 -12.89 8.24 -13.76
C ASN A 266 -13.72 6.94 -13.61
N GLY A 267 -14.71 6.91 -12.71
CA GLY A 267 -15.52 5.72 -12.36
C GLY A 267 -14.82 4.80 -11.35
N ASP A 268 -13.51 4.60 -11.51
CA ASP A 268 -12.62 3.98 -10.54
C ASP A 268 -11.31 4.78 -10.39
N LEU A 269 -10.44 4.36 -9.47
CA LEU A 269 -9.13 4.97 -9.25
C LEU A 269 -8.01 4.13 -9.85
N ARG A 270 -8.27 3.17 -10.75
CA ARG A 270 -7.25 2.22 -11.25
C ARG A 270 -6.13 2.95 -11.98
N ARG A 271 -6.49 3.98 -12.74
CA ARG A 271 -5.57 4.87 -13.48
C ARG A 271 -5.25 6.16 -12.73
N GLY A 272 -5.61 6.24 -11.45
CA GLY A 272 -5.46 7.44 -10.63
C GLY A 272 -6.36 8.62 -11.08
N PRO A 273 -5.99 9.87 -10.75
CA PRO A 273 -4.84 10.22 -9.91
C PRO A 273 -5.01 9.66 -8.48
N THR A 274 -3.90 9.31 -7.83
CA THR A 274 -3.93 9.04 -6.39
C THR A 274 -3.85 10.35 -5.65
N ILE A 275 -4.93 10.73 -4.96
CA ILE A 275 -4.99 11.91 -4.10
C ILE A 275 -5.65 11.49 -2.79
N GLY A 276 -4.95 11.71 -1.67
CA GLY A 276 -5.42 11.34 -0.34
C GLY A 276 -5.23 12.46 0.67
N SER A 277 -5.28 12.10 1.95
CA SER A 277 -4.96 12.98 3.09
C SER A 277 -3.73 12.48 3.88
N GLY A 278 -3.03 11.46 3.38
CA GLY A 278 -1.90 10.81 4.02
C GLY A 278 -0.58 11.60 3.96
N PRO A 279 0.47 11.09 4.62
CA PRO A 279 1.77 11.76 4.76
C PRO A 279 2.61 11.82 3.47
N TRP A 280 2.18 11.13 2.40
CA TRP A 280 2.91 11.03 1.14
C TRP A 280 2.03 11.49 -0.03
N ILE A 281 2.62 12.19 -1.01
CA ILE A 281 1.98 12.55 -2.28
C ILE A 281 2.60 11.68 -3.38
N THR A 282 1.79 10.88 -4.06
CA THR A 282 2.22 10.12 -5.24
C THR A 282 2.57 11.09 -6.39
N THR A 283 3.84 11.15 -6.79
CA THR A 283 4.26 11.94 -7.97
C THR A 283 4.31 11.10 -9.24
N GLU A 284 4.56 9.79 -9.11
CA GLU A 284 4.69 8.87 -10.23
C GLU A 284 4.24 7.46 -9.81
N SER A 285 3.53 6.77 -10.69
CA SER A 285 3.15 5.37 -10.52
C SER A 285 3.09 4.70 -11.89
N GLN A 286 4.04 3.80 -12.11
CA GLN A 286 4.17 2.95 -13.30
C GLN A 286 4.13 1.48 -12.88
N ALA A 287 4.24 0.56 -13.83
CA ALA A 287 4.24 -0.89 -13.54
C ALA A 287 5.54 -1.37 -12.86
N ASP A 288 6.64 -0.64 -13.07
CA ASP A 288 7.99 -0.94 -12.61
C ASP A 288 8.47 -0.03 -11.46
N MET A 289 7.82 1.11 -11.22
CA MET A 289 8.19 2.05 -10.17
C MET A 289 7.01 2.82 -9.57
N THR A 290 7.17 3.30 -8.33
CA THR A 290 6.30 4.32 -7.72
C THR A 290 7.16 5.32 -6.96
N ARG A 291 6.93 6.62 -7.18
CA ARG A 291 7.60 7.70 -6.45
C ARG A 291 6.60 8.51 -5.65
N LEU A 292 6.98 8.83 -4.42
CA LEU A 292 6.23 9.70 -3.54
C LEU A 292 7.14 10.78 -2.94
N ILE A 293 6.59 11.97 -2.74
CA ILE A 293 7.22 13.05 -1.96
C ILE A 293 6.45 13.28 -0.67
N VAL A 294 7.08 13.85 0.34
CA VAL A 294 6.42 14.16 1.62
C VAL A 294 5.26 15.16 1.41
N ASN A 295 4.14 14.93 2.09
CA ASN A 295 3.02 15.87 2.13
C ASN A 295 3.32 16.98 3.16
N PRO A 296 3.59 18.24 2.74
CA PRO A 296 3.93 19.32 3.67
C PRO A 296 2.74 19.81 4.49
N SER A 297 1.51 19.45 4.12
CA SER A 297 0.27 19.79 4.84
C SER A 297 -0.39 18.54 5.46
N TYR A 298 0.40 17.56 5.89
CA TYR A 298 -0.11 16.43 6.66
C TYR A 298 -0.51 16.87 8.08
N TYR A 299 -1.59 16.31 8.61
CA TYR A 299 -2.17 16.66 9.92
C TYR A 299 -1.48 15.96 11.12
N GLY A 300 -0.61 14.98 10.86
CA GLY A 300 0.20 14.30 11.86
C GLY A 300 1.65 14.76 11.85
N ASP A 301 2.52 14.01 12.52
CA ASP A 301 3.97 14.20 12.41
C ASP A 301 4.41 14.06 10.94
N ILE A 302 5.12 15.06 10.42
CA ILE A 302 5.57 15.08 9.01
C ILE A 302 6.80 14.15 8.89
N PRO A 303 6.81 13.19 7.93
CA PRO A 303 7.91 12.23 7.76
C PRO A 303 9.30 12.85 7.74
N TYR A 304 10.29 12.15 8.29
CA TYR A 304 11.68 12.65 8.32
C TYR A 304 12.35 12.69 6.94
N LEU A 305 11.88 11.86 6.01
CA LEU A 305 12.36 11.77 4.63
C LEU A 305 11.61 12.75 3.71
N ASP A 306 12.26 13.26 2.67
CA ASP A 306 11.63 14.09 1.64
C ASP A 306 10.83 13.26 0.63
N GLY A 307 11.14 11.96 0.48
CA GLY A 307 10.51 11.09 -0.51
C GLY A 307 10.77 9.61 -0.35
N LEU A 308 10.00 8.82 -1.11
CA LEU A 308 10.15 7.38 -1.29
C LEU A 308 10.31 7.09 -2.80
N ASP A 309 11.34 6.35 -3.19
CA ASP A 309 11.49 5.82 -4.56
C ASP A 309 11.42 4.29 -4.51
N ILE A 310 10.34 3.74 -5.06
CA ILE A 310 9.95 2.34 -4.92
C ILE A 310 10.14 1.64 -6.26
N GLN A 311 10.96 0.59 -6.29
CA GLN A 311 11.37 -0.12 -7.49
C GLN A 311 10.84 -1.56 -7.50
N VAL A 312 10.14 -1.95 -8.56
CA VAL A 312 9.65 -3.31 -8.76
C VAL A 312 10.76 -4.12 -9.42
N MET A 313 11.37 -5.03 -8.67
CA MET A 313 12.53 -5.79 -9.07
C MET A 313 12.30 -7.27 -8.74
N PRO A 314 11.63 -8.07 -9.59
CA PRO A 314 11.22 -9.44 -9.26
C PRO A 314 12.38 -10.36 -8.83
N GLY A 315 13.55 -10.20 -9.45
CA GLY A 315 14.77 -10.93 -9.11
C GLY A 315 15.31 -10.57 -7.73
N GLN A 316 15.13 -11.47 -6.75
CA GLN A 316 15.56 -11.28 -5.36
C GLN A 316 17.07 -11.05 -5.22
N GLY A 317 17.89 -11.80 -5.97
CA GLY A 317 19.34 -11.58 -6.03
C GLY A 317 19.72 -10.19 -6.54
N THR A 318 18.95 -9.64 -7.50
CA THR A 318 19.13 -8.27 -8.00
C THR A 318 18.81 -7.23 -6.91
N ARG A 319 17.78 -7.46 -6.09
CA ARG A 319 17.46 -6.58 -4.95
C ARG A 319 18.57 -6.58 -3.89
N VAL A 320 19.09 -7.75 -3.53
CA VAL A 320 20.22 -7.89 -2.59
C VAL A 320 21.51 -7.25 -3.15
N ALA A 321 21.79 -7.43 -4.44
CA ALA A 321 22.90 -6.77 -5.11
C ALA A 321 22.74 -5.24 -5.14
N GLY A 322 21.53 -4.72 -5.34
CA GLY A 322 21.20 -3.29 -5.28
C GLY A 322 21.48 -2.67 -3.91
N MET A 323 21.14 -3.35 -2.81
CA MET A 323 21.50 -2.92 -1.45
C MET A 323 23.02 -2.96 -1.23
N ARG A 324 23.69 -4.07 -1.56
CA ARG A 324 25.17 -4.18 -1.46
C ARG A 324 25.90 -3.08 -2.23
N SER A 325 25.33 -2.63 -3.36
CA SER A 325 25.86 -1.56 -4.21
C SER A 325 25.42 -0.15 -3.79
N LYS A 326 24.66 0.00 -2.69
CA LYS A 326 24.08 1.27 -2.20
C LYS A 326 23.20 2.01 -3.23
N ILE A 327 22.65 1.27 -4.19
CA ILE A 327 21.64 1.75 -5.16
C ILE A 327 20.25 1.72 -4.52
N LEU A 328 20.04 0.76 -3.61
CA LEU A 328 18.88 0.66 -2.73
C LEU A 328 19.33 0.85 -1.27
N ASP A 329 18.43 1.37 -0.45
CA ASP A 329 18.58 1.51 1.00
C ASP A 329 17.87 0.36 1.75
N VAL A 330 16.79 -0.17 1.16
CA VAL A 330 15.97 -1.27 1.68
C VAL A 330 15.58 -2.23 0.55
N ALA A 331 15.43 -3.53 0.85
CA ALA A 331 14.88 -4.51 -0.08
C ALA A 331 14.12 -5.61 0.64
N GLN A 332 12.98 -6.03 0.08
CA GLN A 332 12.31 -7.24 0.52
C GLN A 332 13.07 -8.48 0.00
N ALA A 333 13.86 -9.13 0.87
CA ALA A 333 14.57 -10.36 0.57
C ALA A 333 14.32 -11.42 1.67
N ASP A 334 14.62 -12.68 1.36
CA ASP A 334 14.56 -13.77 2.35
C ASP A 334 15.73 -13.63 3.34
N TRP A 335 15.50 -14.03 4.60
CA TRP A 335 16.50 -13.90 5.65
C TRP A 335 17.80 -14.66 5.35
N SER A 336 17.75 -15.83 4.70
CA SER A 336 18.94 -16.61 4.34
C SER A 336 19.92 -15.83 3.45
N LEU A 337 19.40 -15.19 2.39
CA LEU A 337 20.19 -14.36 1.48
C LEU A 337 20.67 -13.05 2.13
N ILE A 338 20.08 -12.66 3.26
CA ILE A 338 20.53 -11.53 4.08
C ILE A 338 21.62 -11.99 5.04
N SER A 339 21.49 -13.12 5.76
CA SER A 339 22.53 -13.63 6.67
C SER A 339 23.84 -13.93 5.94
N ASP A 340 23.77 -14.54 4.75
CA ASP A 340 24.91 -14.79 3.86
C ASP A 340 25.51 -13.49 3.28
N ALA A 341 24.81 -12.36 3.44
CA ALA A 341 25.35 -11.02 3.21
C ALA A 341 25.94 -10.41 4.50
N THR A 342 25.34 -10.65 5.67
CA THR A 342 25.73 -10.04 6.95
C THR A 342 27.16 -10.42 7.36
N GLU A 343 27.56 -11.69 7.21
CA GLU A 343 28.96 -12.11 7.45
C GLU A 343 29.97 -11.29 6.61
N LYS A 344 29.56 -10.87 5.40
CA LYS A 344 30.36 -10.01 4.51
C LYS A 344 30.15 -8.51 4.73
N PHE A 345 29.13 -8.10 5.47
CA PHE A 345 28.97 -6.72 5.94
C PHE A 345 29.82 -6.45 7.19
N GLU A 346 30.06 -7.46 8.03
CA GLU A 346 30.99 -7.37 9.15
C GLU A 346 32.44 -7.15 8.67
N GLU A 347 32.90 -7.87 7.64
CA GLU A 347 34.20 -7.62 6.98
C GLU A 347 34.33 -6.20 6.40
N ILE A 348 33.21 -5.52 6.12
CA ILE A 348 33.15 -4.16 5.54
C ILE A 348 32.92 -3.08 6.63
N GLY A 349 32.77 -3.47 7.91
CA GLY A 349 32.71 -2.54 9.04
C GLY A 349 31.42 -1.70 9.12
N GLY A 350 30.29 -2.23 8.62
CA GLY A 350 28.97 -1.59 8.73
C GLY A 350 28.15 -2.13 9.91
N GLN A 351 27.49 -1.25 10.67
CA GLN A 351 26.61 -1.69 11.76
C GLN A 351 25.33 -2.37 11.26
N GLU A 352 24.77 -3.24 12.10
CA GLU A 352 23.53 -3.99 11.85
C GLU A 352 22.30 -3.04 11.72
N TYR A 353 21.80 -2.88 10.50
CA TYR A 353 20.54 -2.14 10.24
C TYR A 353 19.34 -3.09 10.15
N GLN A 354 18.74 -3.42 11.29
CA GLN A 354 17.39 -3.98 11.30
C GLN A 354 16.38 -2.90 10.85
N ILE A 355 15.73 -3.15 9.70
CA ILE A 355 14.85 -2.17 9.04
C ILE A 355 13.54 -2.05 9.84
N LEU A 356 13.39 -0.95 10.57
CA LEU A 356 12.25 -0.70 11.45
C LEU A 356 11.00 -0.18 10.71
N PRO A 357 9.78 -0.53 11.16
CA PRO A 357 8.53 0.15 10.79
C PRO A 357 8.46 1.65 11.15
N GLN A 358 9.50 2.20 11.79
CA GLN A 358 9.63 3.62 12.13
C GLN A 358 10.11 4.48 10.95
N VAL A 359 10.79 3.90 9.95
CA VAL A 359 11.47 4.65 8.86
C VAL A 359 10.48 5.15 7.79
N LEU A 360 9.24 4.65 7.79
CA LEU A 360 8.17 5.04 6.86
C LEU A 360 7.17 6.05 7.48
N ARG A 361 7.46 6.56 8.68
CA ARG A 361 6.66 7.58 9.38
C ARG A 361 7.15 8.99 9.08
#